data_AF-A0A850B4K7-F1
#
_entry.id   AF-A0A850B4K7-F1
#
_cell.length_a   1.000
_cell.length_b   1.000
_cell.length_c   1.000
_cell.angle_alpha   90.00
_cell.angle_beta   90.00
_cell.angle_gamma   90.00
#
_symmetry.space_group_name_H-M   'P 1'
#
loop_
_entity.id
_entity.type
_entity.pdbx_description
1 polymer ?
#
loop_
_entity_poly.entity_id
_entity_poly.type
_entity_poly.pdbx_seq_one_letter_code
_entity_poly.pdbx_strand_id
1 'polypeptide(L)'
;MTDVFLHNPRCSKSRAALELLQEAGISLPVREYLRDPLTLEELRRLVQLLGVRPIAIARRGEPQFKTLALSDATSDEEVLRALAEHPILIERPIVVRGGRAVIGRPPERVRELIDIEAL
;
A
#
# COMPACT_ATOMS: atom_id res chain seq x y z
N MET A 1 7.68 -9.78 3.81
CA MET A 1 6.59 -9.62 2.83
C MET A 1 7.22 -9.83 1.46
N THR A 2 6.57 -10.56 0.56
CA THR A 2 7.09 -10.82 -0.79
C THR A 2 6.71 -9.70 -1.75
N ASP A 3 7.32 -9.72 -2.92
CA ASP A 3 7.01 -8.82 -4.03
C ASP A 3 5.53 -8.91 -4.43
N VAL A 4 4.85 -7.76 -4.45
CA VAL A 4 3.40 -7.69 -4.73
C VAL A 4 2.98 -6.26 -5.10
N PHE A 5 2.03 -6.14 -6.02
CA PHE A 5 1.31 -4.90 -6.30
C PHE A 5 -0.07 -4.95 -5.63
N LEU A 6 -0.31 -4.08 -4.65
CA LEU A 6 -1.62 -3.94 -4.00
C LEU A 6 -2.53 -3.06 -4.86
N HIS A 7 -3.48 -3.71 -5.54
CA HIS A 7 -4.27 -3.10 -6.61
C HIS A 7 -5.71 -2.81 -6.19
N ASN A 8 -6.23 -1.69 -6.68
CA ASN A 8 -7.67 -1.49 -6.80
C ASN A 8 -8.02 -1.17 -8.26
N PRO A 9 -8.66 -2.11 -8.99
CA PRO A 9 -8.92 -1.96 -10.42
C PRO A 9 -9.89 -0.82 -10.75
N ARG A 10 -10.66 -0.34 -9.77
CA ARG A 10 -11.55 0.82 -9.95
C ARG A 10 -10.83 2.17 -9.80
N CYS A 11 -9.60 2.18 -9.32
CA CYS A 11 -8.84 3.43 -9.10
C CYS A 11 -7.92 3.77 -10.27
N SER A 12 -8.12 4.94 -10.91
CA SER A 12 -7.29 5.41 -12.02
C SER A 12 -5.80 5.48 -11.69
N LYS A 13 -5.45 6.02 -10.52
CA LYS A 13 -4.05 6.08 -10.04
C LYS A 13 -3.43 4.69 -9.87
N SER A 14 -4.23 3.71 -9.42
CA SER A 14 -3.78 2.34 -9.25
C SER A 14 -3.56 1.62 -10.59
N ARG A 15 -4.38 1.93 -11.61
CA ARG A 15 -4.18 1.40 -12.97
C ARG A 15 -2.96 2.02 -13.64
N ALA A 16 -2.81 3.35 -13.54
CA ALA A 16 -1.66 4.06 -14.09
C ALA A 16 -0.32 3.58 -13.50
N ALA A 17 -0.25 3.32 -12.19
CA ALA A 17 0.96 2.78 -11.58
C ALA A 17 1.27 1.34 -12.02
N LEU A 18 0.25 0.52 -12.28
CA LEU A 18 0.45 -0.84 -12.80
C LEU A 18 0.99 -0.80 -14.23
N GLU A 19 0.43 0.07 -15.07
CA GLU A 19 0.88 0.31 -16.44
C GLU A 19 2.34 0.80 -16.48
N LEU A 20 2.71 1.77 -15.62
CA LEU A 20 4.10 2.26 -15.53
C LEU A 20 5.12 1.16 -15.19
N LEU A 21 4.75 0.19 -14.34
CA LEU A 21 5.63 -0.95 -14.04
C LEU A 21 5.71 -1.91 -15.23
N GLN A 22 4.59 -2.17 -15.90
CA GLN A 22 4.53 -3.03 -17.08
C GLN A 22 5.33 -2.45 -18.25
N GLU A 23 5.25 -1.14 -18.50
CA GLU A 23 6.04 -0.42 -19.49
C GLU A 23 7.55 -0.51 -19.20
N ALA A 24 7.93 -0.54 -17.92
CA ALA A 24 9.31 -0.75 -17.47
C ALA A 24 9.74 -2.23 -17.50
N GLY A 25 8.91 -3.15 -18.01
CA GLY A 25 9.20 -4.59 -18.07
C GLY A 25 9.09 -5.32 -16.73
N ILE A 26 8.53 -4.68 -15.69
CA ILE A 26 8.39 -5.26 -14.36
C ILE A 26 7.00 -5.89 -14.23
N SER A 27 6.99 -7.21 -14.02
CA SER A 27 5.79 -7.96 -13.69
C SER A 27 5.83 -8.37 -12.22
N LEU A 28 4.80 -7.99 -11.46
CA LEU A 28 4.64 -8.36 -10.05
C LEU A 28 3.32 -9.12 -9.84
N PRO A 29 3.25 -10.03 -8.86
CA PRO A 29 1.97 -10.58 -8.41
C PRO A 29 1.01 -9.46 -8.04
N VAL A 30 -0.21 -9.49 -8.59
CA VAL A 30 -1.25 -8.49 -8.31
C VAL A 30 -2.19 -9.03 -7.24
N ARG A 31 -2.35 -8.28 -6.14
CA ARG A 31 -3.30 -8.60 -5.07
C ARG A 31 -4.37 -7.53 -4.98
N GLU A 32 -5.63 -7.90 -5.25
CA GLU A 32 -6.77 -7.02 -5.03
C GLU A 32 -7.10 -6.92 -3.54
N TYR A 33 -6.40 -6.05 -2.83
CA TYR A 33 -6.39 -5.99 -1.36
C TYR A 33 -7.75 -5.73 -0.69
N LEU A 34 -8.76 -5.28 -1.44
CA LEU A 34 -10.13 -5.15 -0.94
C LEU A 34 -10.89 -6.48 -0.92
N ARG A 35 -10.50 -7.42 -1.77
CA ARG A 35 -11.08 -8.79 -1.85
C ARG A 35 -10.25 -9.78 -1.04
N ASP A 36 -8.94 -9.62 -1.08
CA ASP A 36 -7.97 -10.44 -0.37
C ASP A 36 -7.13 -9.54 0.56
N PRO A 37 -7.62 -9.28 1.79
CA PRO A 37 -7.05 -8.28 2.68
C PRO A 37 -5.74 -8.71 3.31
N LEU A 38 -4.85 -7.74 3.55
CA LEU A 38 -3.61 -7.99 4.25
C LEU A 38 -3.88 -8.38 5.70
N THR A 39 -3.13 -9.35 6.18
CA THR A 39 -3.11 -9.70 7.60
C THR A 39 -2.43 -8.61 8.42
N LEU A 40 -2.69 -8.59 9.72
CA LEU A 40 -2.03 -7.68 10.66
C LEU A 40 -0.48 -7.79 10.60
N GLU A 41 0.02 -9.00 10.42
CA GLU A 41 1.45 -9.27 10.33
C GLU A 41 2.06 -8.73 9.02
N GLU A 42 1.35 -8.88 7.90
CA GLU A 42 1.74 -8.27 6.62
C GLU A 42 1.74 -6.75 6.69
N LEU A 43 0.74 -6.13 7.33
CA LEU A 43 0.67 -4.68 7.51
C LEU A 43 1.83 -4.16 8.35
N ARG A 44 2.22 -4.85 9.44
CA ARG A 44 3.42 -4.50 10.23
C ARG A 44 4.68 -4.51 9.38
N ARG A 45 4.85 -5.54 8.54
CA ARG A 45 5.99 -5.63 7.63
C ARG A 45 5.95 -4.53 6.57
N LEU A 46 4.76 -4.24 6.03
CA LEU A 46 4.58 -3.20 5.03
C LEU A 46 5.01 -1.82 5.53
N VAL A 47 4.59 -1.43 6.73
CA VAL A 47 4.96 -0.12 7.30
C VAL A 47 6.46 -0.03 7.63
N GLN A 48 7.08 -1.15 8.01
CA GLN A 48 8.53 -1.23 8.18
C GLN A 48 9.26 -1.04 6.85
N LEU A 49 8.83 -1.71 5.78
CA LEU A 49 9.42 -1.55 4.44
C LEU A 49 9.25 -0.13 3.89
N LEU A 50 8.14 0.54 4.25
CA LEU A 50 7.88 1.93 3.88
C LEU A 50 8.64 2.95 4.75
N GLY A 51 9.14 2.53 5.92
CA GLY A 51 9.79 3.44 6.88
C GLY A 51 8.84 4.48 7.48
N VAL A 52 7.56 4.15 7.65
CA VAL A 52 6.53 5.09 8.13
C VAL A 52 5.73 4.51 9.29
N ARG A 53 5.07 5.37 10.07
CA ARG A 53 4.05 4.95 11.04
C ARG A 53 2.81 4.40 10.31
N PRO A 54 2.04 3.47 10.89
CA PRO A 54 0.82 2.93 10.27
C PRO A 54 -0.22 3.98 9.84
N ILE A 55 -0.34 5.08 10.59
CA ILE A 55 -1.28 6.15 10.23
C ILE A 55 -0.96 6.81 8.88
N ALA A 56 0.28 6.70 8.39
CA ALA A 56 0.69 7.26 7.10
C ALA A 56 0.17 6.45 5.89
N ILE A 57 -0.19 5.18 6.09
CA ILE A 57 -0.80 4.34 5.04
C ILE A 57 -2.34 4.32 5.12
N ALA A 58 -2.93 5.08 6.04
CA ALA A 58 -4.37 5.19 6.20
C ALA A 58 -4.96 6.30 5.28
N ARG A 59 -6.03 5.96 4.57
CA ARG A 59 -6.80 6.83 3.69
C ARG A 59 -7.72 7.72 4.52
N ARG A 60 -7.19 8.85 4.96
CA ARG A 60 -7.90 9.87 5.76
C ARG A 60 -9.21 10.38 5.13
N GLY A 61 -9.35 10.27 3.80
CA GLY A 61 -10.53 10.71 3.06
C GLY A 61 -11.70 9.72 3.06
N GLU A 62 -11.51 8.47 3.50
CA GLU A 62 -12.59 7.49 3.55
C GLU A 62 -13.52 7.76 4.74
N PRO A 63 -14.86 7.67 4.60
CA PRO A 63 -15.78 7.88 5.71
C PRO A 63 -15.47 7.03 6.93
N GLN A 64 -15.06 5.78 6.71
CA GLN A 64 -14.69 4.83 7.76
C GLN A 64 -13.57 5.35 8.68
N PHE A 65 -12.65 6.18 8.16
CA PHE A 65 -11.57 6.76 8.95
C PHE A 65 -12.12 7.66 10.07
N LYS A 66 -13.15 8.46 9.74
CA LYS A 66 -13.83 9.34 10.70
C LYS A 66 -14.74 8.55 11.63
N THR A 67 -15.46 7.55 11.13
CA THR A 67 -16.33 6.67 11.94
C THR A 67 -15.55 5.98 13.05
N LEU A 68 -14.33 5.54 12.77
CA LEU A 68 -13.44 4.90 13.75
C LEU A 68 -12.62 5.90 14.57
N ALA A 69 -12.84 7.20 14.41
CA ALA A 69 -12.10 8.27 15.10
C ALA A 69 -10.57 8.14 15.01
N LEU A 70 -10.05 7.63 13.88
CA LEU A 70 -8.62 7.48 13.67
C LEU A 70 -7.95 8.86 13.54
N SER A 71 -6.76 9.00 14.11
CA SER A 71 -6.00 10.25 14.10
C SER A 71 -4.50 9.99 14.27
N ASP A 72 -3.69 11.05 14.17
CA ASP A 72 -2.24 10.98 14.41
C ASP A 72 -1.87 10.58 15.87
N ALA A 73 -2.82 10.73 16.80
CA ALA A 73 -2.71 10.31 18.19
C ALA A 73 -3.13 8.85 18.43
N THR A 74 -3.80 8.21 17.47
CA THR A 74 -4.18 6.80 17.57
C THR A 74 -2.93 5.92 17.61
N SER A 75 -2.96 4.87 18.43
CA SER A 75 -1.83 3.96 18.58
C SER A 75 -1.57 3.18 17.28
N ASP A 76 -0.30 2.87 17.01
CA ASP A 76 0.10 2.16 15.80
C ASP A 76 -0.59 0.80 15.67
N GLU A 77 -0.74 0.06 16.78
CA GLU A 77 -1.42 -1.24 16.81
C GLU A 77 -2.92 -1.14 16.51
N GLU A 78 -3.60 -0.12 17.03
CA GLU A 78 -5.02 0.13 16.77
C GLU A 78 -5.26 0.50 15.30
N VAL A 79 -4.40 1.36 14.73
CA VAL A 79 -4.46 1.68 13.30
C VAL A 79 -4.27 0.41 12.47
N LEU A 80 -3.28 -0.42 12.77
CA LEU A 80 -3.02 -1.65 12.01
C LEU A 80 -4.21 -2.63 12.06
N ARG A 81 -4.89 -2.75 13.21
CA ARG A 81 -6.12 -3.56 13.30
C ARG A 81 -7.24 -2.98 12.48
N ALA A 82 -7.47 -1.67 12.56
CA ALA A 82 -8.47 -1.00 11.74
C ALA A 82 -8.21 -1.17 10.23
N LEU A 83 -6.95 -1.13 9.79
CA LEU A 83 -6.58 -1.37 8.39
C LEU A 83 -6.84 -2.83 7.96
N ALA A 84 -6.59 -3.80 8.82
CA ALA A 84 -6.84 -5.22 8.55
C ALA A 84 -8.35 -5.52 8.47
N GLU A 85 -9.14 -4.95 9.40
CA GLU A 85 -10.59 -5.13 9.46
C GLU A 85 -11.33 -4.32 8.38
N HIS A 86 -10.77 -3.17 8.00
CA HIS A 86 -11.33 -2.29 6.98
C HIS A 86 -10.30 -1.96 5.90
N PRO A 87 -10.03 -2.90 4.96
CA PRO A 87 -9.03 -2.72 3.91
C PRO A 87 -9.24 -1.48 3.06
N ILE A 88 -10.48 -0.97 2.94
CA ILE A 88 -10.77 0.30 2.25
C ILE A 88 -9.97 1.48 2.78
N LEU A 89 -9.52 1.42 4.03
CA LEU A 89 -8.67 2.41 4.68
C LEU A 89 -7.22 2.35 4.21
N ILE A 90 -6.75 1.29 3.53
CA ILE A 90 -5.36 1.19 3.09
C ILE A 90 -5.15 2.06 1.84
N GLU A 91 -4.11 2.90 1.88
CA GLU A 91 -3.68 3.73 0.76
C GLU A 91 -3.37 2.92 -0.49
N ARG A 92 -3.51 3.57 -1.66
CA ARG A 92 -3.31 2.89 -2.94
C ARG A 92 -2.79 3.80 -4.04
N PRO A 93 -2.08 3.23 -5.02
CA PRO A 93 -1.49 1.89 -5.01
C PRO A 93 -0.33 1.81 -4.01
N ILE A 94 -0.03 0.61 -3.53
CA ILE A 94 1.20 0.32 -2.77
C ILE A 94 1.89 -0.85 -3.45
N VAL A 95 3.20 -0.74 -3.64
CA VAL A 95 4.01 -1.74 -4.33
C VAL A 95 5.13 -2.17 -3.41
N VAL A 96 5.35 -3.48 -3.33
CA VAL A 96 6.49 -4.11 -2.66
C VAL A 96 7.32 -4.80 -3.73
N ARG A 97 8.62 -4.50 -3.79
CA ARG A 97 9.58 -5.16 -4.70
C ARG A 97 10.97 -5.17 -4.07
N GLY A 98 11.66 -6.32 -4.12
CA GLY A 98 13.07 -6.43 -3.74
C GLY A 98 13.37 -5.93 -2.32
N GLY A 99 12.49 -6.20 -1.35
CA GLY A 99 12.66 -5.76 0.04
C GLY A 99 12.46 -4.25 0.25
N ARG A 100 11.85 -3.54 -0.69
CA ARG A 100 11.45 -2.13 -0.57
C ARG A 100 9.95 -2.00 -0.83
N ALA A 101 9.34 -0.94 -0.31
CA ALA A 101 7.95 -0.61 -0.59
C ALA A 101 7.78 0.87 -0.93
N VAL A 102 6.79 1.19 -1.76
CA VAL A 102 6.44 2.58 -2.14
C VAL A 102 4.93 2.75 -2.20
N ILE A 103 4.46 3.91 -1.73
CA ILE A 103 3.09 4.39 -1.97
C ILE A 103 3.09 5.17 -3.29
N GLY A 104 2.38 4.66 -4.30
CA GLY A 104 2.29 5.25 -5.64
C GLY A 104 1.37 6.46 -5.72
N ARG A 105 1.59 7.45 -4.85
CA ARG A 105 0.86 8.73 -4.83
C ARG A 105 1.86 9.89 -4.89
N PRO A 106 2.10 10.48 -6.08
CA PRO A 106 1.46 10.18 -7.36
C PRO A 106 1.94 8.84 -8.00
N PRO A 107 1.25 8.28 -9.02
CA PRO A 107 1.54 6.96 -9.58
C PRO A 107 3.01 6.75 -9.97
N GLU A 108 3.68 7.79 -10.46
CA GLU A 108 5.05 7.78 -10.95
C GLU A 108 6.08 7.42 -9.87
N ARG A 109 5.72 7.52 -8.59
CA ARG A 109 6.58 7.10 -7.48
C ARG A 109 6.97 5.63 -7.55
N VAL A 110 6.17 4.77 -8.20
CA VAL A 110 6.54 3.35 -8.37
C VAL A 110 7.84 3.16 -9.15
N ARG A 111 8.29 4.19 -9.89
CA ARG A 111 9.60 4.19 -10.57
C ARG A 111 10.78 4.10 -9.60
N GLU A 112 10.63 4.53 -8.35
CA GLU A 112 11.63 4.36 -7.29
C GLU A 112 11.99 2.87 -7.06
N LEU A 113 11.16 1.95 -7.55
CA LEU A 113 11.36 0.51 -7.47
C LEU A 113 11.93 -0.12 -8.74
N ILE A 114 12.22 0.63 -9.82
CA ILE A 114 12.69 0.05 -11.09
C ILE A 114 14.16 -0.42 -10.98
N ASP A 115 15.02 0.39 -10.37
CA ASP A 115 16.48 0.19 -10.39
C ASP A 115 17.03 -0.72 -9.28
N ILE A 116 16.21 -1.60 -8.69
CA ILE A 116 16.61 -2.42 -7.52
C ILE A 116 17.61 -3.53 -7.88
N GLU A 117 17.76 -3.90 -9.16
CA GLU A 117 18.65 -4.99 -9.61
C GLU A 117 20.14 -4.59 -9.78
N ALA A 118 20.51 -3.35 -9.46
CA ALA A 118 21.87 -2.83 -9.66
C ALA A 118 22.79 -2.89 -8.41
N LEU A 119 22.45 -3.65 -7.36
CA LEU A 119 23.24 -3.79 -6.13
C LEU A 119 23.59 -5.24 -5.82
#